data_AF-A0AAW2SGC9-F1
#
_entry.id   AF-A0AAW2SGC9-F1
#
_cell.length_a   1.000
_cell.length_b   1.000
_cell.length_c   1.000
_cell.angle_alpha   90.00
_cell.angle_beta   90.00
_cell.angle_gamma   90.00
#
_symmetry.space_group_name_H-M   'P 1'
#
loop_
_entity.id
_entity.type
_entity.pdbx_description
1 polymer ?
#
loop_
_entity_poly.entity_id
_entity_poly.type
_entity_poly.pdbx_seq_one_letter_code
_entity_poly.pdbx_strand_id
1 'polypeptide(L)'
;MLRMKEVYAVADRHIRYAATKVFFRTKMTERPSVQSNRVKMLSLVEKLEDFIAGLDNDTYMDVILQSLPPSYGPFIINYNMNGLEKPIQELINMLV
;
A
#
# COMPACT_ATOMS: atom_id res chain seq x y z
N MET A 1 11.71 36.32 -1.48
CA MET A 1 12.60 35.15 -1.35
C MET A 1 11.79 34.01 -0.78
N LEU A 2 11.57 32.95 -1.57
CA LEU A 2 10.91 31.73 -1.12
C LEU A 2 11.84 31.01 -0.13
N ARG A 3 11.38 30.65 1.07
CA ARG A 3 12.27 30.00 2.05
C ARG A 3 12.60 28.61 1.55
N MET A 4 13.88 28.21 1.62
CA MET A 4 14.35 26.86 1.26
C MET A 4 13.41 25.77 1.81
N LYS A 5 12.97 25.89 3.07
CA LYS A 5 12.02 24.95 3.71
C LYS A 5 10.68 24.80 2.96
N GLU A 6 10.16 25.87 2.37
CA GLU A 6 8.91 25.83 1.58
C GLU A 6 9.13 25.13 0.24
N VAL A 7 10.28 25.35 -0.40
CA VAL A 7 10.67 24.65 -1.64
C VAL A 7 10.80 23.15 -1.40
N TYR A 8 11.48 22.75 -0.33
CA TYR A 8 11.61 21.34 0.04
C TYR A 8 10.26 20.71 0.40
N ALA A 9 9.40 21.40 1.14
CA ALA A 9 8.06 20.89 1.48
C ALA A 9 7.14 20.72 0.25
N VAL A 10 7.21 21.65 -0.71
CA VAL A 10 6.47 21.55 -1.98
C VAL A 10 7.01 20.39 -2.83
N ALA A 11 8.34 20.25 -2.96
CA ALA A 11 8.96 19.14 -3.66
C ALA A 11 8.58 17.79 -3.03
N ASP A 12 8.61 17.69 -1.71
CA ASP A 12 8.21 16.53 -0.92
C ASP A 12 6.72 16.16 -1.13
N ARG A 13 5.82 17.16 -1.16
CA ARG A 13 4.41 16.93 -1.53
C ARG A 13 4.25 16.42 -2.97
N HIS A 14 5.00 16.97 -3.92
CA HIS A 14 4.94 16.53 -5.32
C HIS A 14 5.47 15.10 -5.50
N ILE A 15 6.56 14.76 -4.82
CA ILE A 15 7.14 13.42 -4.81
C ILE A 15 6.16 12.42 -4.19
N ARG A 16 5.61 12.74 -3.00
CA ARG A 16 4.55 11.91 -2.39
C ARG A 16 3.34 11.73 -3.29
N TYR A 17 2.88 12.80 -3.93
CA TYR A 17 1.74 12.71 -4.87
C TYR A 17 2.05 11.84 -6.09
N ALA A 18 3.24 11.97 -6.68
CA ALA A 18 3.65 11.15 -7.81
C ALA A 18 3.78 9.67 -7.42
N ALA A 19 4.39 9.40 -6.26
CA ALA A 19 4.56 8.06 -5.72
C ALA A 19 3.21 7.40 -5.41
N THR A 20 2.34 8.07 -4.66
CA THR A 20 0.98 7.57 -4.36
C THR A 20 0.14 7.40 -5.63
N LYS A 21 0.29 8.27 -6.63
CA LYS A 21 -0.41 8.12 -7.92
C LYS A 21 0.05 6.89 -8.70
N VAL A 22 1.35 6.60 -8.76
CA VAL A 22 1.86 5.36 -9.38
C VAL A 22 1.38 4.14 -8.60
N PHE A 23 1.42 4.23 -7.27
CA PHE A 23 0.94 3.19 -6.37
C PHE A 23 -0.54 2.84 -6.61
N PHE A 24 -1.46 3.80 -6.48
CA PHE A 24 -2.90 3.57 -6.63
C PHE A 24 -3.30 3.12 -8.05
N ARG A 25 -2.45 3.40 -9.04
CA ARG A 25 -2.63 2.92 -10.43
C ARG A 25 -2.08 1.53 -10.66
N THR A 26 -1.16 1.07 -9.81
CA THR A 26 -0.59 -0.28 -9.87
C THR A 26 -1.55 -1.23 -9.17
N LYS A 27 -2.64 -1.59 -9.87
CA LYS A 27 -3.52 -2.68 -9.42
C LYS A 27 -2.84 -4.01 -9.67
N MET A 28 -2.93 -4.92 -8.72
CA MET A 28 -2.54 -6.30 -8.96
C MET A 28 -3.39 -6.91 -10.08
N THR A 29 -2.74 -7.68 -10.96
CA THR A 29 -3.42 -8.43 -12.02
C THR A 29 -4.17 -9.63 -11.44
N GLU A 30 -5.29 -10.04 -12.03
CA GLU A 30 -6.17 -11.13 -11.53
C GLU A 30 -5.54 -12.53 -11.48
N ARG A 31 -4.42 -12.79 -12.18
CA ARG A 31 -3.81 -14.13 -12.25
C ARG A 31 -2.27 -14.20 -12.23
N PRO A 32 -1.60 -13.86 -11.13
CA PRO A 32 -0.23 -14.29 -10.89
C PRO A 32 -0.26 -15.57 -10.04
N SER A 33 0.81 -16.36 -10.08
CA SER A 33 0.96 -17.44 -9.11
C SER A 33 0.93 -16.87 -7.69
N VAL A 34 0.44 -17.65 -6.72
CA VAL A 34 0.41 -17.29 -5.29
C VAL A 34 1.75 -16.71 -4.81
N GLN A 35 2.86 -17.34 -5.20
CA GLN A 35 4.21 -16.85 -4.87
C GLN A 35 4.55 -15.52 -5.56
N SER A 36 4.09 -15.31 -6.80
CA SER A 36 4.22 -14.01 -7.47
C SER A 36 3.39 -12.92 -6.80
N ASN A 37 2.26 -13.26 -6.16
CA ASN A 37 1.45 -12.29 -5.40
C ASN A 37 2.18 -11.84 -4.15
N ARG A 38 2.73 -12.79 -3.38
CA ARG A 38 3.47 -12.50 -2.14
C ARG A 38 4.68 -11.58 -2.39
N VAL A 39 5.49 -11.86 -3.42
CA VAL A 39 6.65 -11.03 -3.77
C VAL A 39 6.23 -9.63 -4.22
N LYS A 40 5.13 -9.53 -4.99
CA LYS A 40 4.59 -8.22 -5.39
C LYS A 40 4.07 -7.42 -4.20
N MET A 41 3.42 -8.08 -3.22
CA MET A 41 2.99 -7.41 -1.98
C MET A 41 4.16 -6.96 -1.13
N LEU A 42 5.21 -7.77 -0.98
CA LEU A 42 6.38 -7.37 -0.22
C LEU A 42 7.07 -6.15 -0.86
N SER A 43 7.26 -6.17 -2.18
CA SER A 43 7.79 -5.01 -2.91
C SER A 43 6.88 -3.78 -2.82
N LEU A 44 5.56 -3.98 -2.67
CA LEU A 44 4.59 -2.91 -2.49
C LEU A 44 4.76 -2.25 -1.12
N VAL A 45 4.94 -3.05 -0.07
CA VAL A 45 5.16 -2.61 1.31
C VAL A 45 6.51 -1.92 1.48
N GLU A 46 7.59 -2.48 0.94
CA GLU A 46 8.92 -1.84 0.95
C GLU A 46 8.89 -0.45 0.30
N LYS A 47 8.24 -0.34 -0.87
CA LYS A 47 8.04 0.96 -1.54
C LYS A 47 7.19 1.90 -0.68
N LEU A 48 6.17 1.38 0.00
CA LEU A 48 5.27 2.17 0.85
C LEU A 48 5.98 2.74 2.08
N GLU A 49 6.83 1.95 2.71
CA GLU A 49 7.69 2.36 3.83
C GLU A 49 8.65 3.47 3.38
N ASP A 50 9.26 3.33 2.21
CA ASP A 50 10.18 4.32 1.63
C ASP A 50 9.48 5.62 1.19
N PHE A 51 8.31 5.53 0.57
CA PHE A 51 7.64 6.70 -0.04
C PHE A 51 6.74 7.47 0.93
N ILE A 52 6.23 6.81 1.97
CA ILE A 52 5.22 7.40 2.86
C ILE A 52 5.58 7.25 4.34
N ALA A 53 6.88 7.31 4.66
CA ALA A 53 7.38 7.46 6.01
C ALA A 53 6.54 8.49 6.80
N GLY A 54 5.72 7.99 7.73
CA GLY A 54 4.80 8.81 8.54
C GLY A 54 3.29 8.58 8.32
N LEU A 55 2.85 7.63 7.47
CA LEU A 55 1.47 7.15 7.57
C LEU A 55 1.27 6.34 8.85
N ASP A 56 0.09 6.47 9.43
CA ASP A 56 -0.37 5.55 10.45
C ASP A 56 -0.57 4.15 9.86
N ASN A 57 -0.51 3.15 10.74
CA ASN A 57 -0.58 1.75 10.37
C ASN A 57 -1.90 1.41 9.65
N ASP A 58 -3.01 2.05 10.02
CA ASP A 58 -4.33 1.77 9.47
C ASP A 58 -4.41 2.23 8.00
N THR A 59 -3.88 3.43 7.72
CA THR A 59 -3.78 3.94 6.35
C THR A 59 -2.91 3.04 5.48
N TYR A 60 -1.81 2.48 6.01
CA TYR A 60 -1.01 1.50 5.25
C TYR A 60 -1.79 0.24 4.90
N MET A 61 -2.60 -0.27 5.83
CA MET A 61 -3.41 -1.47 5.62
C MET A 61 -4.50 -1.24 4.58
N ASP A 62 -5.22 -0.12 4.68
CA ASP A 62 -6.24 0.28 3.70
C ASP A 62 -5.68 0.36 2.28
N VAL A 63 -4.47 0.89 2.15
CA VAL A 63 -3.78 1.07 0.88
C VAL A 63 -3.39 -0.29 0.27
N ILE A 64 -2.96 -1.25 1.08
CA ILE A 64 -2.67 -2.63 0.63
C ILE A 64 -3.94 -3.34 0.21
N LEU A 65 -5.01 -3.27 1.01
CA LEU A 65 -6.29 -3.91 0.69
C LEU A 65 -6.88 -3.38 -0.62
N GLN A 66 -6.76 -2.07 -0.88
CA GLN A 66 -7.22 -1.45 -2.13
C GLN A 66 -6.39 -1.83 -3.37
N SER A 67 -5.15 -2.28 -3.18
CA SER A 67 -4.27 -2.70 -4.28
C SER A 67 -4.58 -4.11 -4.79
N LEU A 68 -5.32 -4.89 -3.99
CA LEU A 68 -5.68 -6.27 -4.31
C LEU A 68 -6.59 -6.37 -5.54
N PRO A 69 -6.48 -7.47 -6.32
CA PRO A 69 -7.41 -7.72 -7.42
C PRO A 69 -8.86 -7.90 -6.92
N PRO A 70 -9.87 -7.61 -7.75
CA PRO A 70 -11.27 -7.86 -7.43
C PRO A 70 -11.60 -9.28 -6.93
N SER A 71 -10.86 -10.31 -7.36
CA SER A 71 -11.00 -11.69 -6.83
C SER A 71 -10.79 -11.82 -5.32
N TYR A 72 -10.08 -10.88 -4.68
CA TYR A 72 -9.89 -10.84 -3.23
C TYR A 72 -11.05 -10.15 -2.49
N GLY A 73 -12.14 -9.78 -3.16
CA GLY A 73 -13.32 -9.15 -2.54
C GLY A 73 -13.84 -9.86 -1.28
N PRO A 74 -14.06 -11.19 -1.29
CA PRO A 74 -14.49 -11.91 -0.09
C PRO A 74 -13.47 -11.85 1.05
N PHE A 75 -12.17 -11.86 0.74
CA PHE A 75 -11.10 -11.72 1.72
C PHE A 75 -11.12 -10.33 2.38
N ILE A 76 -11.27 -9.26 1.59
CA ILE A 76 -11.34 -7.88 2.09
C ILE A 76 -12.56 -7.69 3.01
N ILE A 77 -13.72 -8.20 2.61
CA ILE A 77 -14.93 -8.16 3.44
C ILE A 77 -14.69 -8.89 4.77
N ASN A 78 -14.09 -10.08 4.73
CA ASN A 78 -13.79 -10.87 5.92
C ASN A 78 -12.76 -10.18 6.83
N TYR A 79 -11.74 -9.54 6.26
CA TYR A 79 -10.73 -8.78 6.98
C TYR A 79 -11.35 -7.59 7.73
N ASN A 80 -12.15 -6.78 7.02
CA ASN A 80 -12.79 -5.58 7.58
C ASN A 80 -13.88 -5.93 8.61
N MET A 81 -14.69 -6.97 8.37
CA MET A 81 -15.82 -7.31 9.23
C MET A 81 -15.43 -8.02 10.52
N ASN A 82 -14.38 -8.85 10.50
CA ASN A 82 -14.00 -9.62 11.68
C ASN A 82 -12.97 -8.90 12.57
N GLY A 83 -12.67 -7.63 12.30
CA GLY A 83 -11.70 -6.86 13.08
C GLY A 83 -10.34 -7.54 13.11
N LEU A 84 -9.90 -8.09 11.98
CA LEU A 84 -8.58 -8.71 11.84
C LEU A 84 -7.51 -7.63 11.74
N GLU A 85 -7.50 -6.67 12.66
CA GLU A 85 -6.40 -5.71 12.85
C GLU A 85 -5.15 -6.50 13.22
N LYS A 86 -4.49 -6.97 12.17
CA LYS A 86 -3.30 -7.80 12.25
C LYS A 86 -2.12 -6.97 11.74
N PRO A 87 -0.92 -7.20 12.27
CA PRO A 87 0.28 -6.59 11.72
C PRO A 87 0.37 -6.87 10.21
N ILE A 88 0.94 -5.92 9.47
CA ILE A 88 1.13 -6.01 8.01
C ILE A 88 1.75 -7.34 7.56
N GLN A 89 2.66 -7.89 8.36
CA GLN A 89 3.30 -9.20 8.13
C GLN A 89 2.30 -10.36 8.15
N GLU A 90 1.33 -10.33 9.05
CA GLU A 90 0.27 -11.34 9.10
C GLU A 90 -0.71 -11.20 7.93
N LEU A 91 -1.06 -9.97 7.54
CA LEU A 91 -1.86 -9.73 6.33
C LEU A 91 -1.17 -10.32 5.10
N ILE A 92 0.14 -10.06 4.91
CA ILE A 92 0.92 -10.63 3.79
C ILE A 92 0.89 -12.17 3.82
N ASN A 93 0.95 -12.78 5.00
CA ASN A 93 0.90 -14.24 5.13
C ASN A 93 -0.49 -14.83 4.83
N MET A 94 -1.57 -14.07 5.05
CA MET A 94 -2.94 -14.50 4.75
C MET A 94 -3.31 -14.36 3.26
N LEU A 95 -2.49 -13.68 2.47
CA LEU A 95 -2.67 -13.50 1.02
C LEU A 95 -2.04 -14.64 0.18
N VAL A 96 -1.57 -15.71 0.85
CA VAL A 96 -0.93 -16.92 0.29
C VAL A 96 -1.95 -18.05 0.10
#